data_AF-A0A352W1J5-F1
#
_entry.id   AF-A0A352W1J5-F1
#
_cell.length_a   1.000
_cell.length_b   1.000
_cell.length_c   1.000
_cell.angle_alpha   90.00
_cell.angle_beta   90.00
_cell.angle_gamma   90.00
#
_symmetry.space_group_name_H-M   'P 1'
#
loop_
_entity.id
_entity.type
_entity.pdbx_description
1 polymer ?
#
loop_
_entity_poly.entity_id
_entity_poly.type
_entity_poly.pdbx_seq_one_letter_code
_entity_poly.pdbx_strand_id
1 'polypeptide(L)'
;MLITGNGGGKWYNYHTSEWGEEHGDFRCIKIKDTKEPLYFYNFEPQHVYSGALAELSNTENITVYGVKTECSSVFMRIINSTYFRIYGHGGLGNPAKGEALYIIDNCDNYIITYIADQANLKQTRTYQNQTQLNIMDFFPLKERHKSGDIVMDPLSRPLVYKREAVESNY
;
A
#
# COMPACT_ATOMS: atom_id res chain seq x y z
N MET A 1 3.35 14.38 4.18
CA MET A 1 2.28 15.22 3.56
C MET A 1 0.90 14.78 4.03
N LEU A 2 -0.04 15.72 4.22
CA LEU A 2 -1.44 15.42 4.59
C LEU A 2 -2.42 16.02 3.56
N ILE A 3 -3.35 15.21 3.04
CA ILE A 3 -4.48 15.64 2.21
C ILE A 3 -5.77 15.28 2.94
N THR A 4 -6.68 16.25 3.15
CA THR A 4 -7.89 16.03 3.95
C THR A 4 -9.07 16.90 3.51
N GLY A 5 -10.29 16.51 3.89
CA GLY A 5 -11.50 17.30 3.64
C GLY A 5 -11.83 17.34 2.15
N ASN A 6 -11.89 18.53 1.55
CA ASN A 6 -12.16 18.70 0.12
C ASN A 6 -10.89 18.52 -0.75
N GLY A 7 -10.01 17.60 -0.33
CA GLY A 7 -8.73 17.35 -0.98
C GLY A 7 -8.87 16.44 -2.19
N GLY A 8 -9.22 17.00 -3.33
CA GLY A 8 -9.29 16.33 -4.63
C GLY A 8 -8.23 16.80 -5.63
N GLY A 9 -8.33 16.33 -6.86
CA GLY A 9 -7.53 16.80 -8.00
C GLY A 9 -6.55 15.76 -8.53
N LYS A 10 -5.52 16.22 -9.24
CA LYS A 10 -4.55 15.37 -9.93
C LYS A 10 -3.13 15.76 -9.54
N TRP A 11 -2.36 14.78 -9.11
CA TRP A 11 -0.97 14.89 -8.69
C TRP A 11 -0.08 14.12 -9.67
N TYR A 12 1.03 14.73 -10.02
CA TYR A 12 1.96 14.17 -11.00
C TYR A 12 3.34 14.07 -10.37
N ASN A 13 4.00 12.92 -10.55
CA ASN A 13 5.36 12.65 -10.07
C ASN A 13 5.49 12.86 -8.56
N TYR A 14 4.58 12.27 -7.78
CA TYR A 14 4.69 12.34 -6.34
C TYR A 14 5.85 11.48 -5.87
N HIS A 15 6.90 12.13 -5.37
CA HIS A 15 8.09 11.48 -4.85
C HIS A 15 8.39 12.02 -3.45
N THR A 16 8.63 11.12 -2.52
CA THR A 16 9.21 11.46 -1.22
C THR A 16 10.18 10.36 -0.80
N SER A 17 11.37 10.77 -0.41
CA SER A 17 12.44 9.88 0.05
C SER A 17 12.97 10.43 1.34
N GLU A 18 12.74 9.72 2.42
CA GLU A 18 13.27 10.03 3.74
C GLU A 18 14.02 8.79 4.22
N TRP A 19 15.24 8.93 4.73
CA TRP A 19 16.05 7.78 5.13
C TRP A 19 16.08 7.66 6.65
N GLY A 20 15.71 6.50 7.17
CA GLY A 20 15.85 6.17 8.59
C GLY A 20 14.64 5.48 9.19
N GLU A 21 14.66 5.37 10.51
CA GLU A 21 13.54 4.93 11.31
C GLU A 21 12.76 6.14 11.81
N GLU A 22 11.43 6.07 11.69
CA GLU A 22 10.52 7.10 12.16
C GLU A 22 9.53 6.51 13.17
N HIS A 23 8.80 7.38 13.86
CA HIS A 23 7.71 6.93 14.72
C HIS A 23 6.71 6.05 13.94
N GLY A 24 6.11 5.05 14.57
CA GLY A 24 5.19 4.11 13.91
C GLY A 24 3.99 4.78 13.22
N ASP A 25 3.62 5.99 13.64
CA ASP A 25 2.52 6.78 13.05
C ASP A 25 2.95 7.70 11.90
N PHE A 26 4.26 7.84 11.65
CA PHE A 26 4.76 8.62 10.52
C PHE A 26 4.29 8.04 9.19
N ARG A 27 3.96 8.91 8.24
CA ARG A 27 3.64 8.56 6.85
C ARG A 27 4.33 9.57 5.93
N CYS A 28 4.91 9.10 4.83
CA CYS A 28 5.33 9.99 3.74
C CYS A 28 4.13 10.77 3.21
N ILE A 29 2.99 10.09 3.07
CA ILE A 29 1.71 10.68 2.71
C ILE A 29 0.55 10.04 3.46
N LYS A 30 -0.33 10.90 3.99
CA LYS A 30 -1.61 10.49 4.57
C LYS A 30 -2.73 11.23 3.84
N ILE A 31 -3.70 10.47 3.35
CA ILE A 31 -4.92 10.97 2.71
C ILE A 31 -6.06 10.53 3.62
N LYS A 32 -6.79 11.49 4.18
CA LYS A 32 -7.71 11.24 5.29
C LYS A 32 -8.99 12.04 5.13
N ASP A 33 -10.14 11.42 5.42
CA ASP A 33 -11.43 12.10 5.49
C ASP A 33 -11.74 12.96 4.23
N THR A 34 -11.38 12.47 3.04
CA THR A 34 -11.72 13.08 1.74
C THR A 34 -12.49 12.09 0.89
N LYS A 35 -13.53 12.59 0.23
CA LYS A 35 -14.34 11.81 -0.74
C LYS A 35 -14.19 12.34 -2.17
N GLU A 36 -13.41 13.40 -2.32
CA GLU A 36 -13.17 14.04 -3.61
C GLU A 36 -12.36 13.12 -4.52
N PRO A 37 -12.61 13.13 -5.84
CA PRO A 37 -11.78 12.42 -6.79
C PRO A 37 -10.32 12.88 -6.70
N LEU A 38 -9.42 11.97 -6.34
CA LEU A 38 -7.99 12.24 -6.20
C LEU A 38 -7.19 11.24 -7.01
N TYR A 39 -6.32 11.76 -7.88
CA TYR A 39 -5.52 10.96 -8.80
C TYR A 39 -4.04 11.21 -8.57
N PHE A 40 -3.26 10.13 -8.53
CA PHE A 40 -1.80 10.18 -8.61
C PHE A 40 -1.32 9.54 -9.90
N TYR A 41 -0.48 10.25 -10.63
CA TYR A 41 0.25 9.76 -11.79
C TYR A 41 1.72 9.67 -11.41
N ASN A 42 2.22 8.45 -11.26
CA ASN A 42 3.52 8.11 -10.69
C ASN A 42 3.62 8.45 -9.19
N PHE A 43 3.60 7.41 -8.35
CA PHE A 43 3.50 7.50 -6.89
C PHE A 43 4.64 6.73 -6.19
N GLU A 44 5.57 7.47 -5.59
CA GLU A 44 6.84 6.96 -5.05
C GLU A 44 7.17 7.52 -3.65
N PRO A 45 6.44 7.12 -2.59
CA PRO A 45 6.94 7.24 -1.22
C PRO A 45 7.91 6.09 -0.90
N GLN A 46 9.04 6.39 -0.26
CA GLN A 46 10.10 5.40 -0.03
C GLN A 46 11.06 5.72 1.13
N HIS A 47 11.88 4.71 1.46
CA HIS A 47 13.08 4.76 2.31
C HIS A 47 12.89 4.91 3.83
N VAL A 48 11.65 5.07 4.29
CA VAL A 48 11.33 5.18 5.73
C VAL A 48 10.88 3.85 6.30
N TYR A 49 11.45 3.49 7.46
CA TYR A 49 10.88 2.47 8.33
C TYR A 49 9.89 3.12 9.30
N SER A 50 8.60 2.90 9.08
CA SER A 50 7.50 3.35 9.93
C SER A 50 6.37 2.30 9.95
N GLY A 51 5.17 2.64 10.41
CA GLY A 51 4.02 1.72 10.33
C GLY A 51 3.52 1.50 8.90
N ALA A 52 3.62 2.52 8.03
CA ALA A 52 3.35 2.42 6.59
C ALA A 52 3.93 3.64 5.85
N LEU A 53 4.30 3.51 4.57
CA LEU A 53 4.77 4.66 3.80
C LEU A 53 3.63 5.61 3.41
N ALA A 54 2.53 5.03 2.92
CA ALA A 54 1.32 5.73 2.56
C ALA A 54 0.12 5.24 3.37
N GLU A 55 -0.81 6.14 3.67
CA GLU A 55 -2.06 5.80 4.32
C GLU A 55 -3.26 6.46 3.65
N LEU A 56 -4.29 5.66 3.36
CA LEU A 56 -5.64 6.11 3.03
C LEU A 56 -6.55 5.77 4.22
N SER A 57 -7.26 6.76 4.77
CA SER A 57 -8.12 6.54 5.94
C SER A 57 -9.44 7.27 5.82
N ASN A 58 -10.56 6.54 5.87
CA ASN A 58 -11.91 7.08 5.68
C ASN A 58 -12.04 7.87 4.36
N THR A 59 -11.54 7.31 3.26
CA THR A 59 -11.50 7.99 1.96
C THR A 59 -12.38 7.34 0.92
N GLU A 60 -12.76 8.12 -0.10
CA GLU A 60 -13.46 7.64 -1.29
C GLU A 60 -12.78 8.15 -2.57
N ASN A 61 -12.92 7.44 -3.68
CA ASN A 61 -12.56 7.91 -5.03
C ASN A 61 -11.07 8.21 -5.27
N ILE A 62 -10.18 7.39 -4.70
CA ILE A 62 -8.73 7.53 -4.85
C ILE A 62 -8.21 6.64 -5.98
N THR A 63 -7.49 7.19 -6.94
CA THR A 63 -6.86 6.41 -8.02
C THR A 63 -5.38 6.70 -8.13
N VAL A 64 -4.58 5.63 -8.18
CA VAL A 64 -3.12 5.69 -8.34
C VAL A 64 -2.74 4.97 -9.62
N TYR A 65 -2.02 5.67 -10.50
CA TYR A 65 -1.46 5.14 -11.73
C TYR A 65 0.06 5.05 -11.60
N GLY A 66 0.58 3.84 -11.49
CA GLY A 66 2.00 3.57 -11.30
C GLY A 66 2.44 3.79 -9.86
N VAL A 67 2.97 2.73 -9.26
CA VAL A 67 3.64 2.76 -7.96
C VAL A 67 5.07 2.30 -8.13
N LYS A 68 6.00 3.00 -7.48
CA LYS A 68 7.35 2.50 -7.23
C LYS A 68 7.65 2.54 -5.74
N THR A 69 8.30 1.49 -5.26
CA THR A 69 8.69 1.37 -3.85
C THR A 69 10.17 1.02 -3.72
N GLU A 70 10.78 1.43 -2.62
CA GLU A 70 12.12 1.03 -2.25
C GLU A 70 12.29 1.08 -0.73
N CYS A 71 12.87 0.03 -0.16
CA CYS A 71 13.21 -0.11 1.27
C CYS A 71 12.07 0.35 2.19
N SER A 72 11.11 -0.54 2.44
CA SER A 72 9.82 -0.14 2.96
C SER A 72 9.44 -0.80 4.28
N SER A 73 8.65 -0.08 5.07
CA SER A 73 7.63 -0.69 5.92
C SER A 73 6.53 -1.33 5.07
N VAL A 74 5.33 -1.54 5.63
CA VAL A 74 4.10 -1.65 4.81
C VAL A 74 4.10 -0.51 3.80
N PHE A 75 3.86 -0.80 2.51
CA PHE A 75 3.86 0.25 1.49
C PHE A 75 2.63 1.14 1.65
N MET A 76 1.44 0.55 1.62
CA MET A 76 0.21 1.30 1.76
C MET A 76 -0.76 0.61 2.71
N ARG A 77 -1.19 1.36 3.72
CA ARG A 77 -2.29 0.98 4.60
C ARG A 77 -3.57 1.71 4.17
N ILE A 78 -4.66 0.97 4.05
CA ILE A 78 -5.94 1.49 3.57
C ILE A 78 -7.00 1.08 4.60
N ILE A 79 -7.72 2.04 5.17
CA ILE A 79 -8.57 1.82 6.34
C ILE A 79 -9.93 2.48 6.11
N ASN A 80 -11.01 1.70 6.23
CA ASN A 80 -12.40 2.19 6.12
C ASN A 80 -12.63 3.03 4.83
N SER A 81 -12.06 2.59 3.71
CA SER A 81 -12.10 3.32 2.45
C SER A 81 -12.81 2.51 1.37
N THR A 82 -13.36 3.20 0.38
CA THR A 82 -14.07 2.57 -0.74
C THR A 82 -13.75 3.26 -2.07
N TYR A 83 -14.05 2.61 -3.20
CA TYR A 83 -13.81 3.12 -4.55
C TYR A 83 -12.37 3.54 -4.86
N PHE A 84 -11.37 2.81 -4.33
CA PHE A 84 -9.97 3.07 -4.67
C PHE A 84 -9.42 2.11 -5.73
N ARG A 85 -8.48 2.62 -6.54
CA ARG A 85 -7.88 1.88 -7.65
C ARG A 85 -6.37 2.10 -7.64
N ILE A 86 -5.60 1.02 -7.66
CA ILE A 86 -4.13 1.08 -7.72
C ILE A 86 -3.69 0.29 -8.94
N TYR A 87 -3.21 1.01 -9.94
CA TYR A 87 -2.80 0.45 -11.21
C TYR A 87 -1.29 0.33 -11.28
N GLY A 88 -0.78 -0.88 -11.10
CA GLY A 88 0.64 -1.19 -11.16
C GLY A 88 1.35 -1.01 -9.82
N HIS A 89 2.27 -1.91 -9.55
CA HIS A 89 3.26 -1.83 -8.49
C HIS A 89 4.61 -2.26 -9.08
N GLY A 90 5.67 -1.68 -8.56
CA GLY A 90 7.05 -1.94 -8.96
C GLY A 90 8.02 -1.55 -7.85
N GLY A 91 9.27 -2.00 -7.99
CA GLY A 91 10.35 -1.67 -7.07
C GLY A 91 10.63 -2.75 -6.03
N LEU A 92 11.28 -2.39 -4.93
CA LEU A 92 11.76 -3.31 -3.90
C LEU A 92 10.80 -3.30 -2.71
N GLY A 93 9.95 -4.33 -2.65
CA GLY A 93 9.10 -4.61 -1.49
C GLY A 93 9.93 -5.15 -0.32
N ASN A 94 9.81 -4.56 0.86
CA ASN A 94 10.57 -5.00 2.03
C ASN A 94 9.87 -4.82 3.38
N PRO A 95 8.55 -5.09 3.52
CA PRO A 95 7.83 -4.90 4.78
C PRO A 95 8.44 -5.77 5.89
N ALA A 96 8.02 -5.60 7.15
CA ALA A 96 8.49 -6.49 8.21
C ALA A 96 8.14 -7.96 7.91
N LYS A 97 8.95 -8.91 8.41
CA LYS A 97 8.69 -10.34 8.22
C LYS A 97 7.30 -10.71 8.75
N GLY A 98 6.52 -11.41 7.93
CA GLY A 98 5.13 -11.79 8.22
C GLY A 98 4.09 -10.69 7.96
N GLU A 99 4.51 -9.50 7.54
CA GLU A 99 3.61 -8.41 7.12
C GLU A 99 3.35 -8.42 5.62
N ALA A 100 2.56 -7.44 5.15
CA ALA A 100 2.21 -7.29 3.74
C ALA A 100 2.63 -5.95 3.14
N LEU A 101 2.80 -5.89 1.81
CA LEU A 101 3.00 -4.63 1.09
C LEU A 101 1.74 -3.74 1.19
N TYR A 102 0.57 -4.34 0.97
CA TYR A 102 -0.71 -3.69 1.14
C TYR A 102 -1.44 -4.27 2.36
N ILE A 103 -1.86 -3.40 3.27
CA ILE A 103 -2.77 -3.76 4.36
C ILE A 103 -4.09 -3.03 4.13
N ILE A 104 -5.17 -3.79 4.02
CA ILE A 104 -6.50 -3.29 3.70
C ILE A 104 -7.45 -3.66 4.84
N ASP A 105 -7.81 -2.68 5.66
CA ASP A 105 -8.63 -2.86 6.86
C ASP A 105 -10.05 -2.33 6.59
N ASN A 106 -11.06 -3.21 6.63
CA ASN A 106 -12.49 -2.90 6.46
C ASN A 106 -12.81 -2.03 5.23
N CYS A 107 -12.36 -2.46 4.05
CA CYS A 107 -12.58 -1.74 2.80
C CYS A 107 -13.31 -2.61 1.77
N ASP A 108 -14.01 -1.94 0.84
CA ASP A 108 -14.70 -2.58 -0.27
C ASP A 108 -14.55 -1.78 -1.59
N ASN A 109 -15.10 -2.30 -2.68
CA ASN A 109 -15.10 -1.67 -3.99
C ASN A 109 -13.73 -1.16 -4.47
N TYR A 110 -12.74 -2.04 -4.55
CA TYR A 110 -11.41 -1.64 -4.98
C TYR A 110 -10.77 -2.60 -5.97
N ILE A 111 -9.78 -2.06 -6.68
CA ILE A 111 -8.97 -2.79 -7.65
C ILE A 111 -7.50 -2.51 -7.36
N ILE A 112 -6.68 -3.56 -7.32
CA ILE A 112 -5.22 -3.46 -7.38
C ILE A 112 -4.76 -4.33 -8.53
N THR A 113 -4.01 -3.76 -9.47
CA THR A 113 -3.50 -4.49 -10.63
C THR A 113 -1.99 -4.59 -10.60
N TYR A 114 -1.46 -5.68 -11.16
CA TYR A 114 -0.05 -5.88 -11.41
C TYR A 114 0.80 -5.59 -10.16
N ILE A 115 0.49 -6.32 -9.07
CA ILE A 115 1.30 -6.31 -7.86
C ILE A 115 2.61 -7.01 -8.22
N ALA A 116 3.59 -6.28 -8.77
CA ALA A 116 4.87 -6.85 -9.17
C ALA A 116 5.99 -6.15 -8.40
N ASP A 117 6.80 -6.92 -7.70
CA ASP A 117 7.94 -6.43 -6.91
C ASP A 117 9.20 -7.19 -7.29
N GLN A 118 10.35 -6.59 -7.01
CA GLN A 118 11.62 -7.26 -7.14
C GLN A 118 11.67 -8.44 -6.17
N ALA A 119 11.56 -9.65 -6.70
CA ALA A 119 11.61 -10.88 -5.92
C ALA A 119 13.06 -11.21 -5.51
N ASN A 120 13.28 -11.38 -4.22
CA ASN A 120 14.49 -12.02 -3.72
C ASN A 120 14.19 -13.48 -3.35
N LEU A 121 14.76 -14.42 -4.11
CA LEU A 121 14.60 -15.86 -3.88
C LEU A 121 15.67 -16.43 -2.94
N LYS A 122 16.68 -15.63 -2.57
CA LYS A 122 17.75 -16.05 -1.64
C LYS A 122 17.31 -15.83 -0.21
N GLN A 123 18.04 -16.41 0.74
CA GLN A 123 17.82 -16.16 2.16
C GLN A 123 17.80 -14.65 2.45
N THR A 124 16.91 -14.24 3.36
CA THR A 124 16.85 -12.87 3.88
C THR A 124 18.24 -12.43 4.34
N ARG A 125 18.67 -11.26 3.86
CA ARG A 125 20.00 -10.70 4.18
C ARG A 125 19.87 -9.22 4.52
N THR A 126 20.72 -8.76 5.43
CA THR A 126 20.83 -7.33 5.76
C THR A 126 22.14 -6.80 5.22
N TYR A 127 22.10 -5.68 4.49
CA TYR A 127 23.26 -5.00 3.94
C TYR A 127 23.11 -3.50 4.16
N GLN A 128 24.11 -2.85 4.79
CA GLN A 128 24.15 -1.39 5.01
C GLN A 128 22.81 -0.82 5.51
N ASN A 129 22.24 -1.45 6.56
CA ASN A 129 20.96 -1.09 7.20
C ASN A 129 19.69 -1.29 6.34
N GLN A 130 19.82 -1.95 5.19
CA GLN A 130 18.67 -2.41 4.41
C GLN A 130 18.53 -3.92 4.56
N THR A 131 17.35 -4.36 4.96
CA THR A 131 17.00 -5.78 4.85
C THR A 131 16.55 -6.03 3.42
N GLN A 132 16.91 -7.17 2.83
CA GLN A 132 16.29 -7.70 1.63
C GLN A 132 15.63 -9.00 2.03
N LEU A 133 14.32 -8.94 2.27
CA LEU A 133 13.55 -10.12 2.62
C LEU A 133 13.53 -11.13 1.48
N ASN A 134 13.50 -12.41 1.82
CA ASN A 134 13.06 -13.45 0.91
C ASN A 134 11.59 -13.20 0.56
N ILE A 135 11.19 -13.43 -0.68
CA ILE A 135 9.80 -13.24 -1.13
C ILE A 135 8.78 -14.06 -0.31
N MET A 136 9.21 -15.18 0.29
CA MET A 136 8.38 -16.02 1.16
C MET A 136 8.20 -15.46 2.57
N ASP A 137 8.98 -14.47 2.98
CA ASP A 137 8.94 -13.91 4.34
C ASP A 137 7.89 -12.78 4.48
N PHE A 138 7.20 -12.40 3.41
CA PHE A 138 6.15 -11.38 3.45
C PHE A 138 5.04 -11.67 2.43
N PHE A 139 3.94 -10.95 2.55
CA PHE A 139 2.78 -11.11 1.69
C PHE A 139 2.61 -9.89 0.76
N PRO A 140 2.12 -10.08 -0.46
CA PRO A 140 1.77 -8.95 -1.32
C PRO A 140 0.59 -8.15 -0.74
N LEU A 141 -0.39 -8.83 -0.13
CA LEU A 141 -1.61 -8.20 0.35
C LEU A 141 -2.18 -8.94 1.55
N LYS A 142 -2.62 -8.18 2.55
CA LYS A 142 -3.41 -8.66 3.68
C LYS A 142 -4.67 -7.80 3.81
N GLU A 143 -5.81 -8.45 3.87
CA GLU A 143 -7.11 -7.88 4.18
C GLU A 143 -7.53 -8.25 5.60
N ARG A 144 -8.12 -7.30 6.31
CA ARG A 144 -8.74 -7.52 7.61
C ARG A 144 -10.20 -7.11 7.56
N HIS A 145 -11.09 -8.08 7.77
CA HIS A 145 -12.53 -7.87 7.80
C HIS A 145 -13.11 -8.36 9.12
N LYS A 146 -14.32 -7.90 9.44
CA LYS A 146 -15.07 -8.43 10.62
C LYS A 146 -15.29 -9.94 10.57
N SER A 147 -15.41 -10.51 9.36
CA SER A 147 -15.60 -11.94 9.14
C SER A 147 -14.30 -12.76 9.19
N GLY A 148 -13.14 -12.10 9.26
CA GLY A 148 -11.83 -12.73 9.28
C GLY A 148 -10.82 -12.06 8.35
N ASP A 149 -9.56 -12.43 8.53
CA ASP A 149 -8.45 -11.96 7.70
C ASP A 149 -8.32 -12.79 6.42
N ILE A 150 -7.98 -12.14 5.31
CA ILE A 150 -7.55 -12.80 4.06
C ILE A 150 -6.09 -12.41 3.84
N VAL A 151 -5.21 -13.41 3.73
CA VAL A 151 -3.79 -13.19 3.46
C VAL A 151 -3.47 -13.80 2.10
N MET A 152 -2.95 -13.00 1.19
CA MET A 152 -2.53 -13.47 -0.13
C MET A 152 -1.25 -14.28 0.00
N ASP A 153 -1.19 -15.43 -0.66
CA ASP A 153 0.00 -16.29 -0.65
C ASP A 153 1.27 -15.51 -1.08
N PRO A 154 2.44 -15.74 -0.45
CA PRO A 154 3.66 -14.99 -0.73
C PRO A 154 4.13 -15.02 -2.19
N LEU A 155 3.72 -16.01 -2.99
CA LEU A 155 4.07 -16.09 -4.42
C LEU A 155 2.93 -15.66 -5.34
N SER A 156 1.73 -15.42 -4.80
CA SER A 156 0.60 -14.95 -5.59
C SER A 156 0.79 -13.49 -5.97
N ARG A 157 1.07 -13.22 -7.25
CA ARG A 157 1.13 -11.87 -7.83
C ARG A 157 0.11 -11.75 -8.96
N PRO A 158 -1.19 -11.58 -8.64
CA PRO A 158 -2.23 -11.56 -9.66
C PRO A 158 -2.12 -10.31 -10.56
N LEU A 159 -2.49 -10.48 -11.83
CA LEU A 159 -2.60 -9.36 -12.76
C LEU A 159 -3.70 -8.37 -12.31
N VAL A 160 -4.81 -8.90 -11.78
CA VAL A 160 -5.92 -8.11 -11.24
C VAL A 160 -6.39 -8.75 -9.94
N TYR A 161 -6.47 -7.93 -8.90
CA TYR A 161 -7.15 -8.26 -7.66
C TYR A 161 -8.30 -7.28 -7.46
N LYS A 162 -9.53 -7.78 -7.32
CA LYS A 162 -10.74 -6.96 -7.21
C LYS A 162 -11.57 -7.41 -6.01
N ARG A 163 -12.05 -6.45 -5.24
CA ARG A 163 -13.06 -6.62 -4.19
C ARG A 163 -14.29 -5.80 -4.56
N GLU A 164 -15.46 -6.42 -4.50
CA GLU A 164 -16.74 -5.74 -4.71
C GLU A 164 -17.34 -5.27 -3.38
N ALA A 165 -18.37 -4.43 -3.44
CA ALA A 165 -19.18 -4.09 -2.28
C ALA A 165 -19.69 -5.37 -1.61
N VAL A 166 -19.70 -5.39 -0.28
CA VAL A 166 -20.55 -6.36 0.42
C VAL A 166 -21.97 -5.78 0.36
N GLU A 167 -22.85 -6.41 -0.43
CA GLU A 167 -24.26 -6.03 -0.43
C GLU A 167 -24.81 -6.21 0.99
N SER A 168 -25.19 -5.10 1.63
CA SER A 168 -25.97 -5.15 2.85
C SER A 168 -27.37 -5.62 2.47
N ASN A 169 -27.69 -6.89 2.75
CA ASN A 169 -29.06 -7.35 2.77
C ASN A 169 -29.81 -6.50 3.81
N TYR A 170 -30.59 -5.53 3.32
CA TYR A 170 -31.49 -4.72 4.12
C TYR A 170 -32.63 -5.55 4.69
#